data_AF-A0A958SCN8-F1
#
_entry.id   AF-A0A958SCN8-F1
#
_cell.length_a   1.000
_cell.length_b   1.000
_cell.length_c   1.000
_cell.angle_alpha   90.00
_cell.angle_beta   90.00
_cell.angle_gamma   90.00
#
_symmetry.space_group_name_H-M   'P 1'
#
loop_
_entity.id
_entity.type
_entity.pdbx_description
1 polymer ?
#
loop_
_entity_poly.entity_id
_entity_poly.type
_entity_poly.pdbx_seq_one_letter_code
_entity_poly.pdbx_strand_id
1 'polypeptide(L)'
;IFMSTILVLIVPLRMHEAVFKKKPQSFLDFSKQYFWPLFLEQLRVLGSILLRTLLFIIPGIHRMFRLSMVPYVVYFSSAYKADKVDALEYSNNVVKGYTFFVFVVSIMEYLTIYGLENLLEKQGQLSHIEITLFTQSTGVLVSTYSYCLLLMLYLLRIKGVDRTE
;
A
#
# COMPACT_ATOMS: atom_id res chain seq x y z
N ILE A 1 2.32 13.34 7.04
CA ILE A 1 0.95 12.77 6.99
C ILE A 1 0.17 13.26 5.76
N PHE A 2 0.00 14.56 5.52
CA PHE A 2 -0.76 15.03 4.33
C PHE A 2 -0.09 14.65 2.98
N MET A 3 1.24 14.79 2.89
CA MET A 3 2.02 14.39 1.70
C MET A 3 1.97 12.88 1.41
N SER A 4 1.97 12.03 2.45
CA SER A 4 1.90 10.58 2.28
C SER A 4 0.53 10.14 1.72
N THR A 5 -0.57 10.78 2.16
CA THR A 5 -1.92 10.46 1.66
C THR A 5 -2.12 10.90 0.20
N ILE A 6 -1.50 12.01 -0.21
CA ILE A 6 -1.55 12.48 -1.60
C ILE A 6 -0.77 11.53 -2.51
N LEU A 7 0.40 11.06 -2.10
CA LEU A 7 1.19 10.08 -2.86
C LEU A 7 0.46 8.75 -3.01
N VAL A 8 -0.29 8.32 -1.99
CA VAL A 8 -1.16 7.13 -2.03
C VAL A 8 -2.25 7.24 -3.10
N LEU A 9 -2.63 8.45 -3.56
CA LEU A 9 -3.59 8.63 -4.65
C LEU A 9 -2.91 8.92 -6.00
N ILE A 10 -1.86 9.74 -6.01
CA ILE A 10 -1.17 10.17 -7.24
C ILE A 10 -0.41 9.01 -7.88
N VAL A 11 0.31 8.21 -7.09
CA VAL A 11 1.09 7.08 -7.61
C VAL A 11 0.19 6.07 -8.32
N PRO A 12 -0.89 5.54 -7.70
CA PRO A 12 -1.82 4.66 -8.39
C PRO A 12 -2.49 5.32 -9.60
N LEU A 13 -2.82 6.62 -9.57
CA LEU A 13 -3.37 7.33 -10.74
C LEU A 13 -2.39 7.25 -11.92
N ARG A 14 -1.13 7.66 -11.72
CA ARG A 14 -0.11 7.66 -12.78
C ARG A 14 0.23 6.25 -13.25
N MET A 15 0.26 5.29 -12.33
CA MET A 15 0.47 3.89 -12.68
C MET A 15 -0.73 3.30 -13.42
N HIS A 16 -1.97 3.67 -13.08
CA HIS A 16 -3.16 3.23 -13.80
C HIS A 16 -3.15 3.76 -15.25
N GLU A 17 -2.75 5.02 -15.46
CA GLU A 17 -2.54 5.60 -16.79
C GLU A 17 -1.45 4.84 -17.58
N ALA A 18 -0.27 4.63 -16.96
CA ALA A 18 0.88 4.02 -17.60
C ALA A 18 0.70 2.51 -17.89
N VAL A 19 0.17 1.74 -16.93
CA VAL A 19 0.04 0.28 -17.02
C VAL A 19 -1.14 -0.12 -17.92
N PHE A 20 -2.27 0.60 -17.84
CA PHE A 20 -3.49 0.24 -18.57
C PHE A 20 -3.70 1.06 -19.85
N LYS A 21 -2.74 1.91 -20.24
CA LYS A 21 -2.80 2.79 -21.43
C LYS A 21 -4.12 3.57 -21.53
N LYS A 22 -4.68 3.98 -20.39
CA LYS A 22 -5.93 4.76 -20.33
C LYS A 22 -5.63 6.24 -20.56
N LYS A 23 -6.63 6.96 -21.07
CA LYS A 23 -6.52 8.41 -21.25
C LYS A 23 -6.22 9.08 -19.90
N PRO A 24 -5.38 10.13 -19.88
CA PRO A 24 -5.08 10.85 -18.65
C PRO A 24 -6.39 11.35 -18.03
N GLN A 25 -6.61 11.01 -16.76
CA GLN A 25 -7.79 11.43 -16.02
C GLN A 25 -7.43 12.61 -15.13
N SER A 26 -8.37 13.53 -14.93
CA SER A 26 -8.18 14.58 -13.93
C SER A 26 -8.06 13.94 -12.55
N PHE A 27 -7.16 14.48 -11.72
CA PHE A 27 -7.00 14.04 -10.33
C PHE A 27 -8.33 14.08 -9.56
N LEU A 28 -9.16 15.09 -9.81
CA LEU A 28 -10.48 15.23 -9.17
C LEU A 28 -11.43 14.10 -9.57
N ASP A 29 -11.43 13.70 -10.84
CA ASP A 29 -12.29 12.63 -11.34
C ASP A 29 -11.85 11.28 -10.77
N PHE A 30 -10.52 11.03 -10.75
CA PHE A 30 -9.95 9.84 -10.13
C PHE A 30 -10.26 9.77 -8.64
N SER A 31 -10.07 10.88 -7.91
CA SER A 31 -10.39 10.96 -6.50
C SER A 31 -11.86 10.65 -6.25
N LYS A 32 -12.80 11.30 -6.97
CA LYS A 32 -14.24 11.01 -6.85
C LYS A 32 -14.57 9.55 -7.14
N GLN A 33 -13.91 8.94 -8.12
CA GLN A 33 -14.17 7.56 -8.51
C GLN A 33 -13.66 6.54 -7.50
N TYR A 34 -12.48 6.74 -6.92
CA TYR A 34 -11.79 5.71 -6.14
C TYR A 34 -11.66 6.00 -4.65
N PHE A 35 -11.73 7.27 -4.23
CA PHE A 35 -11.56 7.65 -2.84
C PHE A 35 -12.62 7.02 -1.94
N TRP A 36 -13.90 7.12 -2.32
CA TRP A 36 -14.99 6.63 -1.48
C TRP A 36 -15.00 5.10 -1.34
N PRO A 37 -14.88 4.30 -2.42
CA PRO A 37 -14.72 2.85 -2.29
C PRO A 37 -13.49 2.46 -1.46
N LEU A 38 -12.35 3.11 -1.71
CA LEU A 38 -11.14 2.83 -0.94
C LEU A 38 -11.32 3.15 0.55
N PHE A 39 -11.93 4.30 0.88
CA PHE A 39 -12.17 4.71 2.25
C PHE A 39 -13.03 3.68 3.01
N LEU A 40 -14.12 3.23 2.40
CA LEU A 40 -14.99 2.19 2.98
C LEU A 40 -14.24 0.88 3.19
N GLU A 41 -13.45 0.44 2.21
CA GLU A 41 -12.66 -0.78 2.35
C GLU A 41 -11.58 -0.65 3.41
N GLN A 42 -10.93 0.51 3.55
CA GLN A 42 -9.95 0.74 4.60
C GLN A 42 -10.58 0.72 6.00
N LEU A 43 -11.83 1.18 6.15
CA LEU A 43 -12.58 1.01 7.39
C LEU A 43 -12.86 -0.47 7.70
N ARG A 44 -13.24 -1.27 6.68
CA ARG A 44 -13.44 -2.72 6.83
C ARG A 44 -12.14 -3.44 7.21
N VAL A 45 -11.02 -3.06 6.59
CA VAL A 45 -9.69 -3.57 6.92
C VAL A 45 -9.33 -3.24 8.36
N LEU A 46 -9.50 -1.98 8.79
CA LEU A 46 -9.22 -1.55 10.16
C LEU A 46 -10.05 -2.34 11.17
N GLY A 47 -11.36 -2.48 10.94
CA GLY A 47 -12.24 -3.30 11.78
C GLY A 47 -11.78 -4.75 11.86
N SER A 48 -11.40 -5.36 10.73
CA SER A 48 -10.90 -6.73 10.68
C SER A 48 -9.58 -6.92 11.44
N ILE A 49 -8.67 -5.94 11.36
CA ILE A 49 -7.40 -5.96 12.09
C ILE A 49 -7.66 -5.77 13.58
N LEU A 50 -8.42 -4.74 13.98
CA LEU A 50 -8.71 -4.45 15.38
C LEU A 50 -9.34 -5.64 16.11
N LEU A 51 -10.35 -6.28 15.50
CA LEU A 51 -10.99 -7.46 16.08
C LEU A 51 -10.00 -8.60 16.32
N ARG A 52 -9.07 -8.83 15.38
CA ARG A 52 -8.06 -9.91 15.52
C ARG A 52 -6.95 -9.54 16.49
N THR A 53 -6.49 -8.29 16.47
CA THR A 53 -5.48 -7.78 17.40
C THR A 53 -5.98 -7.83 18.84
N LEU A 54 -7.26 -7.52 19.07
CA LEU A 54 -7.88 -7.58 20.40
C LEU A 54 -7.89 -9.00 20.96
N LEU A 55 -8.11 -10.01 20.11
CA LEU A 55 -8.00 -11.41 20.50
C LEU A 55 -6.54 -11.78 20.76
N PHE A 56 -5.65 -11.49 19.81
CA PHE A 56 -4.21 -11.71 19.92
C PHE A 56 -3.41 -10.79 18.98
N ILE A 57 -2.28 -10.27 19.45
CA ILE A 57 -1.44 -9.33 18.69
C ILE A 57 -0.91 -9.97 17.39
N ILE A 58 -0.37 -11.20 17.46
CA ILE A 58 0.25 -11.89 16.33
C ILE A 58 -0.71 -12.11 15.14
N PRO A 59 -1.92 -12.66 15.30
CA PRO A 59 -2.85 -12.82 14.18
C PRO A 59 -3.40 -11.47 13.68
N GLY A 60 -3.40 -10.42 14.50
CA GLY A 60 -3.65 -9.05 14.06
C GLY A 60 -2.60 -8.55 13.08
N ILE A 61 -1.31 -8.69 13.44
CA ILE A 61 -0.17 -8.35 12.57
C ILE A 61 -0.19 -9.19 11.30
N HIS A 62 -0.41 -10.51 11.40
CA HIS A 62 -0.54 -11.37 10.23
C HIS A 62 -1.68 -10.91 9.31
N ARG A 63 -2.85 -10.56 9.88
CA ARG A 63 -3.99 -10.05 9.10
C ARG A 63 -3.66 -8.73 8.41
N MET A 64 -2.94 -7.82 9.06
CA MET A 64 -2.49 -6.55 8.48
C MET A 64 -1.72 -6.77 7.18
N PHE A 65 -0.75 -7.69 7.16
CA PHE A 65 0.00 -7.99 5.93
C PHE A 65 -0.84 -8.70 4.86
N ARG A 66 -1.81 -9.52 5.26
CA ARG A 66 -2.73 -10.18 4.33
C ARG A 66 -3.69 -9.20 3.66
N LEU A 67 -3.98 -8.07 4.30
CA LEU A 67 -4.89 -7.04 3.79
C LEU A 67 -4.18 -5.84 3.17
N SER A 68 -2.84 -5.82 3.16
CA SER A 68 -2.05 -4.73 2.57
C SER A 68 -2.33 -4.52 1.08
N MET A 69 -2.86 -5.54 0.39
CA MET A 69 -3.17 -5.46 -1.04
C MET A 69 -4.55 -4.86 -1.36
N VAL A 70 -5.38 -4.57 -0.36
CA VAL A 70 -6.76 -4.06 -0.58
C VAL A 70 -6.79 -2.80 -1.45
N PRO A 71 -5.92 -1.79 -1.27
CA PRO A 71 -5.92 -0.64 -2.15
C PRO A 71 -5.70 -1.00 -3.63
N TYR A 72 -4.82 -1.95 -3.92
CA TYR A 72 -4.56 -2.40 -5.28
C TYR A 72 -5.77 -3.15 -5.86
N VAL A 73 -6.47 -3.94 -5.05
CA VAL A 73 -7.73 -4.58 -5.46
C VAL A 73 -8.74 -3.52 -5.89
N VAL A 74 -8.95 -2.50 -5.05
CA VAL A 74 -9.90 -1.41 -5.34
C VAL A 74 -9.52 -0.64 -6.61
N TYR A 75 -8.24 -0.31 -6.78
CA TYR A 75 -7.78 0.46 -7.94
C TYR A 75 -7.78 -0.35 -9.24
N PHE A 76 -7.38 -1.62 -9.19
CA PHE A 76 -6.95 -2.34 -10.39
C PHE A 76 -7.77 -3.59 -10.71
N SER A 77 -8.50 -4.18 -9.76
CA SER A 77 -9.29 -5.40 -10.04
C SER A 77 -10.58 -5.07 -10.80
N SER A 78 -10.73 -5.64 -12.00
CA SER A 78 -11.98 -5.57 -12.77
C SER A 78 -13.08 -6.40 -12.11
N ALA A 79 -12.74 -7.54 -11.51
CA ALA A 79 -13.68 -8.40 -10.80
C ALA A 79 -14.30 -7.69 -9.58
N TYR A 80 -13.48 -6.93 -8.83
CA TYR A 80 -13.99 -6.11 -7.72
C TYR A 80 -14.93 -5.01 -8.24
N LYS A 81 -14.55 -4.31 -9.31
CA LYS A 81 -15.39 -3.26 -9.93
C LYS A 81 -16.69 -3.78 -10.53
N ALA A 82 -16.78 -5.08 -10.78
CA ALA A 82 -17.98 -5.77 -11.25
C ALA A 82 -18.78 -6.42 -10.11
N ASP A 83 -18.44 -6.11 -8.85
CA ASP A 83 -19.04 -6.67 -7.62
C ASP A 83 -19.01 -8.21 -7.57
N LYS A 84 -18.03 -8.84 -8.23
CA LYS A 84 -17.90 -10.31 -8.29
C LYS A 84 -17.09 -10.89 -7.15
N VAL A 85 -16.23 -10.10 -6.53
CA VAL A 85 -15.30 -10.55 -5.48
C VAL A 85 -15.22 -9.54 -4.35
N ASP A 86 -15.11 -10.03 -3.12
CA ASP A 86 -14.86 -9.19 -1.95
C ASP A 86 -13.39 -8.75 -1.89
N ALA A 87 -13.14 -7.48 -1.58
CA ALA A 87 -11.79 -6.92 -1.58
C ALA A 87 -10.85 -7.55 -0.54
N LEU A 88 -11.36 -7.88 0.65
CA LEU A 88 -10.56 -8.45 1.74
C LEU A 88 -10.20 -9.90 1.43
N GLU A 89 -11.14 -10.67 0.89
CA GLU A 89 -10.90 -12.04 0.45
C GLU A 89 -9.92 -12.08 -0.72
N TYR A 90 -10.13 -11.25 -1.73
CA TYR A 90 -9.28 -11.22 -2.92
C TYR A 90 -7.84 -10.78 -2.57
N SER A 91 -7.69 -9.74 -1.73
CA SER A 91 -6.39 -9.31 -1.18
C SER A 91 -5.68 -10.45 -0.45
N ASN A 92 -6.41 -11.18 0.40
CA ASN A 92 -5.89 -12.33 1.12
C ASN A 92 -5.40 -13.44 0.17
N ASN A 93 -6.10 -13.68 -0.94
CA ASN A 93 -5.71 -14.68 -1.95
C ASN A 93 -4.48 -14.23 -2.76
N VAL A 94 -4.39 -12.96 -3.11
CA VAL A 94 -3.24 -12.38 -3.81
C VAL A 94 -1.96 -12.55 -2.98
N VAL A 95 -2.01 -12.23 -1.68
CA VAL A 95 -0.86 -12.31 -0.76
C VAL A 95 -0.54 -13.74 -0.29
N LYS A 96 -1.37 -14.73 -0.63
CA LYS A 96 -1.16 -16.13 -0.23
C LYS A 96 0.15 -16.68 -0.78
N GLY A 97 1.02 -17.16 0.12
CA GLY A 97 2.37 -17.63 -0.20
C GLY A 97 3.45 -16.53 -0.20
N TYR A 98 3.07 -15.25 -0.21
CA TYR A 98 3.98 -14.10 -0.26
C TYR A 98 3.88 -13.20 0.98
N THR A 99 3.18 -13.65 2.02
CA THR A 99 2.98 -12.86 3.25
C THR A 99 4.31 -12.49 3.91
N PHE A 100 5.28 -13.42 3.90
CA PHE A 100 6.62 -13.15 4.40
C PHE A 100 7.37 -12.10 3.56
N PHE A 101 7.23 -12.13 2.23
CA PHE A 101 7.82 -11.11 1.36
C PHE A 101 7.24 -9.72 1.65
N VAL A 102 5.92 -9.62 1.75
CA VAL A 102 5.24 -8.35 2.12
C VAL A 102 5.73 -7.86 3.48
N PHE A 103 5.84 -8.76 4.47
CA PHE A 103 6.40 -8.44 5.78
C PHE A 103 7.82 -7.87 5.70
N VAL A 104 8.73 -8.53 4.98
CA VAL A 104 10.12 -8.08 4.83
C VAL A 104 10.18 -6.70 4.17
N VAL A 105 9.43 -6.47 3.09
CA VAL A 105 9.39 -5.15 2.43
C VAL A 105 8.92 -4.06 3.40
N SER A 106 7.85 -4.30 4.15
CA SER A 106 7.33 -3.34 5.13
C SER A 106 8.30 -3.07 6.28
N ILE A 107 8.99 -4.10 6.79
CA ILE A 107 10.00 -3.94 7.85
C ILE A 107 11.21 -3.17 7.33
N MET A 108 11.71 -3.50 6.14
CA MET A 108 12.86 -2.80 5.55
C MET A 108 12.57 -1.32 5.30
N GLU A 109 11.37 -0.99 4.85
CA GLU A 109 10.92 0.40 4.72
C GLU A 109 10.96 1.12 6.06
N TYR A 110 10.37 0.54 7.11
CA TYR A 110 10.38 1.11 8.45
C TYR A 110 11.81 1.30 8.98
N LEU A 111 12.63 0.25 8.91
CA LEU A 111 14.03 0.29 9.38
C LEU A 111 14.86 1.33 8.64
N THR A 112 14.62 1.54 7.34
CA THR A 112 15.35 2.55 6.56
C THR A 112 15.03 3.96 7.05
N ILE A 113 13.74 4.27 7.24
CA ILE A 113 13.30 5.60 7.67
C ILE A 113 13.78 5.90 9.09
N TYR A 114 13.49 5.00 10.04
CA TYR A 114 13.86 5.19 11.44
C TYR A 114 15.36 5.08 11.67
N GLY A 115 16.04 4.17 10.96
CA GLY A 115 17.49 4.03 11.03
C GLY A 115 18.20 5.28 10.55
N LEU A 116 17.73 5.88 9.46
CA LEU A 116 18.31 7.11 8.93
C LEU A 116 18.14 8.29 9.89
N GLU A 117 16.95 8.48 10.46
CA GLU A 117 16.69 9.54 11.44
C GLU A 117 17.64 9.44 12.64
N ASN A 118 17.75 8.25 13.24
CA ASN A 118 18.65 8.00 14.37
C ASN A 118 20.13 8.20 14.02
N LEU A 119 20.56 7.86 12.80
CA LEU A 119 21.94 8.05 12.36
C LEU A 119 22.26 9.54 12.20
N LEU A 120 21.35 10.32 11.63
CA LEU A 120 21.52 11.75 11.41
C LEU A 120 21.50 12.53 12.74
N GLU A 121 20.60 12.18 13.67
CA GLU A 121 20.56 12.79 15.00
C GLU A 121 21.86 12.57 15.78
N LYS A 122 22.45 11.37 15.70
CA LYS A 122 23.71 11.05 16.38
C LYS A 122 24.92 11.81 15.85
N GLN A 123 24.90 12.28 14.60
CA GLN A 123 26.00 13.07 14.06
C GLN A 123 26.05 14.49 14.63
N GLY A 124 24.92 15.03 15.09
CA GLY A 124 24.84 16.35 15.74
C GLY A 124 25.23 17.56 14.88
N GLN A 125 25.49 17.36 13.59
CA GLN A 125 25.91 18.42 12.65
C GLN A 125 24.75 19.16 11.99
N LEU A 126 23.60 18.49 11.88
CA LEU A 126 22.41 19.01 11.21
C LEU A 126 21.40 19.54 12.23
N SER A 127 20.68 20.60 11.85
CA SER A 127 19.51 21.05 12.59
C SER A 127 18.37 20.04 12.48
N HIS A 128 17.46 20.04 13.47
CA HIS A 128 16.27 19.17 13.45
C HIS A 128 15.42 19.32 12.18
N ILE A 129 15.37 20.53 11.60
CA ILE A 129 14.62 20.80 10.38
C ILE A 129 15.26 20.09 9.18
N GLU A 130 16.59 20.15 9.04
CA GLU A 130 17.31 19.46 7.96
C GLU A 130 17.15 17.94 8.05
N ILE A 131 17.27 17.39 9.26
CA ILE A 131 17.03 15.95 9.51
C ILE A 131 15.61 15.57 9.08
N THR A 132 14.61 16.34 9.51
CA THR A 132 13.22 16.09 9.16
C THR A 132 13.00 16.12 7.64
N LEU A 133 13.49 17.15 6.95
CA LEU A 133 13.34 17.28 5.49
C LEU A 133 14.02 16.13 4.75
N PHE A 134 15.22 15.74 5.18
CA PHE A 134 15.98 14.66 4.56
C PHE A 134 15.31 13.29 4.76
N THR A 135 14.89 12.99 6.00
CA THR A 135 14.19 11.74 6.35
C THR A 135 12.85 11.64 5.63
N GLN A 136 12.07 12.73 5.55
CA GLN A 136 10.79 12.74 4.82
C GLN A 136 10.99 12.52 3.31
N SER A 137 11.97 13.19 2.71
CA SER A 137 12.29 13.03 1.28
C SER A 137 12.72 11.61 0.95
N THR A 138 13.59 11.03 1.79
CA THR A 138 14.02 9.63 1.66
C THR A 138 12.85 8.68 1.87
N GLY A 139 12.01 8.93 2.87
CA GLY A 139 10.80 8.13 3.14
C GLY A 139 9.86 8.08 1.94
N VAL A 140 9.61 9.21 1.28
CA VAL A 140 8.81 9.25 0.03
C VAL A 140 9.39 8.35 -1.06
N LEU A 141 10.72 8.38 -1.27
CA LEU A 141 11.38 7.54 -2.27
C LEU A 141 11.27 6.05 -1.94
N VAL A 142 11.56 5.68 -0.68
CA VAL A 142 11.46 4.30 -0.19
C VAL A 142 10.02 3.79 -0.28
N SER A 143 9.04 4.56 0.19
CA SER A 143 7.62 4.18 0.10
C SER A 143 7.15 4.03 -1.34
N THR A 144 7.61 4.89 -2.26
CA THR A 144 7.29 4.77 -3.69
C THR A 144 7.88 3.48 -4.28
N TYR A 145 9.12 3.15 -3.92
CA TYR A 145 9.75 1.91 -4.34
C TYR A 145 9.04 0.66 -3.79
N SER A 146 8.74 0.64 -2.49
CA SER A 146 7.95 -0.41 -1.84
C SER A 146 6.60 -0.59 -2.52
N TYR A 147 5.89 0.51 -2.81
CA TYR A 147 4.61 0.50 -3.51
C TYR A 147 4.73 -0.15 -4.89
N CYS A 148 5.74 0.22 -5.67
CA CYS A 148 6.00 -0.38 -6.98
C CYS A 148 6.28 -1.89 -6.90
N LEU A 149 7.06 -2.33 -5.91
CA LEU A 149 7.32 -3.75 -5.68
C LEU A 149 6.04 -4.53 -5.35
N LEU A 150 5.22 -3.98 -4.46
CA LEU A 150 3.95 -4.60 -4.07
C LEU A 150 2.95 -4.61 -5.22
N LEU A 151 2.89 -3.56 -6.05
CA LEU A 151 2.11 -3.57 -7.29
C LEU A 151 2.60 -4.65 -8.26
N MET A 152 3.91 -4.77 -8.45
CA MET A 152 4.47 -5.79 -9.33
C MET A 152 4.07 -7.20 -8.87
N LEU A 153 4.16 -7.47 -7.56
CA LEU A 153 3.67 -8.71 -6.97
C LEU A 153 2.17 -8.90 -7.25
N TYR A 154 1.36 -7.88 -7.03
CA TYR A 154 -0.08 -7.91 -7.29
C TYR A 154 -0.39 -8.26 -8.76
N LEU A 155 0.25 -7.58 -9.72
CA LEU A 155 0.04 -7.81 -11.15
C LEU A 155 0.50 -9.21 -11.59
N LEU A 156 1.61 -9.72 -11.04
CA LEU A 156 2.08 -11.08 -11.29
C LEU A 156 1.08 -12.12 -10.78
N ARG A 157 0.47 -11.88 -9.62
CA ARG A 157 -0.49 -12.80 -9.02
C ARG A 157 -1.82 -12.82 -9.76
N ILE A 158 -2.34 -11.68 -10.20
CA ILE A 158 -3.60 -11.65 -10.96
C ILE A 158 -3.47 -12.40 -12.28
N LYS A 159 -2.37 -12.20 -13.01
CA LYS A 159 -2.09 -12.98 -14.24
C LYS A 159 -2.04 -14.49 -14.00
N GLY A 160 -1.69 -14.91 -12.79
CA GLY A 160 -1.69 -16.32 -12.39
C GLY A 160 -3.07 -16.83 -12.00
N VAL A 161 -3.88 -16.01 -11.31
CA VAL A 161 -5.25 -16.35 -10.86
C VAL A 161 -6.20 -16.47 -12.05
N ASP A 162 -6.14 -15.54 -13.01
CA ASP A 162 -6.99 -15.55 -14.20
C ASP A 162 -6.70 -16.73 -15.16
N ARG A 163 -5.64 -17.52 -14.93
CA ARG A 163 -5.30 -18.71 -15.73
C ARG A 163 -5.81 -20.03 -15.14
N THR A 164 -6.28 -20.00 -13.89
CA THR A 164 -6.73 -21.19 -13.15
C THR A 164 -8.24 -21.33 -13.07
N GLU A 165 -8.98 -20.38 -13.64
CA GLU A 165 -10.44 -20.42 -13.88
C GLU A 165 -10.71 -20.66 -15.37
#